data_AF-T1KQI9-F1
#
_entry.id   AF-T1KQI9-F1
#
_cell.length_a   1.000
_cell.length_b   1.000
_cell.length_c   1.000
_cell.angle_alpha   90.00
_cell.angle_beta   90.00
_cell.angle_gamma   90.00
#
_symmetry.space_group_name_H-M   'P 1'
#
loop_
_entity.id
_entity.type
_entity.pdbx_description
1 polymer ?
#
loop_
_entity_poly.entity_id
_entity_poly.type
_entity_poly.pdbx_seq_one_letter_code
_entity_poly.pdbx_strand_id
1 'polypeptide(L)'
;MGELKEAIGNIAQTGHAVNYLKFRKNSLTIFPAFLLDGLDVTHLIAHHCNISSIEETAFIEKLTFLVSLHLNYNNIQVLHYGAFRGLISLLRLSLYGNKIKTIDPNVFHGIGGNLTRINLGANQLTSIDSSSFFNLTTLKRLQLHENRITSIDVNTFKGFSASDSLDALNLASNNIKEIPEKSFQSLSSLNSLALEKNRISAIHPFAFQGIEDSLEWLTLGDNILNSIPSYALQNLTRLRQLDLRGNNITIVEENSFKDFGLLKSFLFILHILFRLDLRQLMNVDSERLDKNPSHSQLFLKSRFIEFRHMKTETEKLMTG
;
A
#
# COMPACT_ATOMS: atom_id res chain seq x y z
N MET A 1 37.60 6.41 2.07
CA MET A 1 36.94 7.71 1.78
C MET A 1 37.75 8.60 0.86
N GLY A 2 39.09 8.67 0.96
CA GLY A 2 39.92 9.48 0.06
C GLY A 2 39.73 9.13 -1.43
N GLU A 3 39.90 7.85 -1.79
CA GLU A 3 39.74 7.37 -3.17
C GLU A 3 38.32 7.64 -3.75
N LEU A 4 37.29 7.47 -2.94
CA LEU A 4 35.90 7.75 -3.35
C LEU A 4 35.71 9.25 -3.65
N LYS A 5 36.27 10.12 -2.81
CA LYS A 5 36.19 11.57 -3.02
C LYS A 5 36.93 12.00 -4.29
N GLU A 6 38.10 11.42 -4.55
CA GLU A 6 38.87 11.67 -5.76
C GLU A 6 38.13 11.19 -7.02
N ALA A 7 37.57 9.98 -6.99
CA ALA A 7 36.78 9.46 -8.11
C ALA A 7 35.57 10.33 -8.44
N ILE A 8 34.82 10.80 -7.42
CA ILE A 8 33.70 11.73 -7.60
C ILE A 8 34.19 13.06 -8.19
N GLY A 9 35.30 13.60 -7.68
CA GLY A 9 35.89 14.84 -8.21
C GLY A 9 36.27 14.74 -9.69
N ASN A 10 36.84 13.61 -10.11
CA ASN A 10 37.18 13.37 -11.52
C ASN A 10 35.94 13.31 -12.42
N ILE A 11 34.84 12.73 -11.94
CA ILE A 11 33.57 12.70 -12.68
C ILE A 11 32.98 14.12 -12.76
N ALA A 12 32.99 14.87 -11.66
CA ALA A 12 32.48 16.24 -11.62
C ALA A 12 33.20 17.17 -12.61
N GLN A 13 34.53 16.99 -12.79
CA GLN A 13 35.30 17.75 -13.76
C GLN A 13 34.89 17.51 -15.22
N THR A 14 34.22 16.40 -15.53
CA THR A 14 33.71 16.15 -16.89
C THR A 14 32.56 17.08 -17.26
N GLY A 15 31.87 17.68 -16.29
CA GLY A 15 30.69 18.52 -16.50
C GLY A 15 29.48 17.78 -17.09
N HIS A 16 29.56 16.45 -17.24
CA HIS A 16 28.46 15.66 -17.79
C HIS A 16 27.42 15.33 -16.72
N ALA A 17 26.15 15.40 -17.11
CA ALA A 17 25.06 14.93 -16.28
C ALA A 17 25.17 13.41 -16.02
N VAL A 18 24.98 13.01 -14.76
CA VAL A 18 25.03 11.62 -14.33
C VAL A 18 23.61 11.10 -14.19
N ASN A 19 23.10 10.44 -15.24
CA ASN A 19 21.73 9.94 -15.21
C ASN A 19 21.51 8.91 -14.07
N TYR A 20 22.48 8.02 -13.83
CA TYR A 20 22.42 7.01 -12.76
C TYR A 20 23.72 6.95 -11.97
N LEU A 21 23.63 7.18 -10.66
CA LEU A 21 24.72 6.94 -9.72
C LEU A 21 24.32 5.85 -8.73
N LYS A 22 25.14 4.79 -8.64
CA LYS A 22 24.83 3.60 -7.83
C LYS A 22 25.96 3.29 -6.86
N PHE A 23 25.63 3.29 -5.57
CA PHE A 23 26.45 2.77 -4.49
C PHE A 23 25.85 1.45 -4.00
N ARG A 24 26.66 0.40 -3.93
CA ARG A 24 26.21 -0.93 -3.49
C ARG A 24 27.27 -1.58 -2.63
N LYS A 25 26.84 -2.20 -1.52
CA LYS A 25 27.71 -3.04 -0.67
C LYS A 25 28.97 -2.30 -0.17
N ASN A 26 28.79 -1.04 0.23
CA ASN A 26 29.85 -0.22 0.83
C ASN A 26 29.61 -0.06 2.34
N SER A 27 30.60 0.47 3.07
CA SER A 27 30.51 0.75 4.51
C SER A 27 30.29 2.23 4.79
N LEU A 28 29.41 2.88 4.01
CA LEU A 28 29.05 4.29 4.19
C LEU A 28 28.10 4.38 5.38
N THR A 29 28.63 4.37 6.60
CA THR A 29 27.82 4.47 7.83
C THR A 29 26.99 5.75 7.89
N ILE A 30 27.50 6.83 7.31
CA ILE A 30 26.80 8.11 7.13
C ILE A 30 26.76 8.39 5.63
N PHE A 31 25.61 8.84 5.11
CA PHE A 31 25.53 9.36 3.74
C PHE A 31 26.10 10.79 3.70
N PRO A 32 27.31 11.01 3.14
CA PRO A 32 28.03 12.25 3.36
C PRO A 32 27.75 13.30 2.27
N ALA A 33 27.75 14.57 2.65
CA ALA A 33 27.46 15.69 1.75
C ALA A 33 28.40 15.81 0.53
N PHE A 34 29.65 15.36 0.65
CA PHE A 34 30.62 15.48 -0.44
C PHE A 34 30.40 14.49 -1.60
N LEU A 35 29.58 13.45 -1.40
CA LEU A 35 29.46 12.33 -2.33
C LEU A 35 28.87 12.75 -3.69
N LEU A 36 28.27 13.93 -3.74
CA LEU A 36 27.47 14.43 -4.86
C LEU A 36 27.95 15.82 -5.32
N ASP A 37 29.10 16.28 -4.81
CA ASP A 37 29.65 17.60 -5.14
C ASP A 37 29.96 17.71 -6.63
N GLY A 38 29.35 18.70 -7.29
CA GLY A 38 29.56 18.97 -8.71
C GLY A 38 28.95 17.94 -9.66
N LEU A 39 28.05 17.07 -9.18
CA LEU A 39 27.37 16.07 -10.00
C LEU A 39 25.89 16.42 -10.22
N ASP A 40 25.51 16.57 -11.48
CA ASP A 40 24.10 16.65 -11.88
C ASP A 40 23.50 15.24 -11.95
N VAL A 41 23.09 14.71 -10.80
CA VAL A 41 22.55 13.33 -10.68
C VAL A 41 21.03 13.30 -10.84
N THR A 42 20.50 12.49 -11.75
CA THR A 42 19.05 12.30 -11.93
C THR A 42 18.49 11.17 -11.07
N HIS A 43 19.23 10.07 -10.96
CA HIS A 43 18.83 8.89 -10.19
C HIS A 43 19.96 8.38 -9.30
N LEU A 44 19.72 8.40 -7.99
CA LEU A 44 20.68 7.97 -6.97
C LEU A 44 20.17 6.70 -6.29
N ILE A 45 21.01 5.67 -6.28
CA ILE A 45 20.70 4.35 -5.73
C ILE A 45 21.82 3.95 -4.78
N ALA A 46 21.58 4.00 -3.47
CA ALA A 46 22.52 3.53 -2.44
C ALA A 46 21.90 2.37 -1.65
N HIS A 47 22.16 1.14 -2.08
CA HIS A 47 21.60 -0.06 -1.46
C HIS A 47 22.64 -0.85 -0.70
N HIS A 48 22.30 -1.43 0.46
CA HIS A 48 23.24 -2.24 1.25
C HIS A 48 24.54 -1.50 1.56
N CYS A 49 24.46 -0.20 1.86
CA CYS A 49 25.63 0.64 2.13
C CYS A 49 25.89 0.83 3.63
N ASN A 50 25.14 0.14 4.49
CA ASN A 50 25.23 0.21 5.95
C ASN A 50 24.89 1.61 6.54
N ILE A 51 24.21 2.47 5.76
CA ILE A 51 23.88 3.85 6.15
C ILE A 51 22.95 3.84 7.36
N SER A 52 23.36 4.43 8.48
CA SER A 52 22.54 4.55 9.68
C SER A 52 21.86 5.91 9.82
N SER A 53 22.42 6.95 9.19
CA SER A 53 21.88 8.31 9.21
C SER A 53 22.20 9.06 7.91
N ILE A 54 21.34 10.03 7.61
CA ILE A 54 21.52 11.00 6.53
C ILE A 54 21.95 12.32 7.18
N GLU A 55 23.06 12.88 6.75
CA GLU A 55 23.52 14.19 7.22
C GLU A 55 22.56 15.29 6.73
N GLU A 56 22.25 16.31 7.54
CA GLU A 56 21.29 17.37 7.16
C GLU A 56 21.73 18.11 5.88
N THR A 57 23.03 18.25 5.68
CA THR A 57 23.65 18.90 4.52
C THR A 57 23.88 17.95 3.34
N ALA A 58 23.49 16.68 3.45
CA ALA A 58 23.77 15.65 2.45
C ALA A 58 23.30 16.02 1.03
N PHE A 59 22.23 16.80 0.94
CA PHE A 59 21.53 17.11 -0.31
C PHE A 59 21.31 18.61 -0.56
N ILE A 60 21.70 19.47 0.38
CA ILE A 60 21.44 20.93 0.31
C ILE A 60 22.16 21.51 -0.92
N GLU A 61 21.42 22.28 -1.73
CA GLU A 61 21.89 23.11 -2.87
C GLU A 61 22.58 22.37 -4.04
N LYS A 62 22.66 21.03 -4.01
CA LYS A 62 23.50 20.26 -4.94
C LYS A 62 22.75 19.37 -5.92
N LEU A 63 21.46 19.08 -5.67
CA LEU A 63 20.72 18.02 -6.38
C LEU A 63 19.33 18.46 -6.84
N THR A 64 19.26 19.64 -7.42
CA THR A 64 18.00 20.18 -7.97
C THR A 64 17.44 19.33 -9.11
N PHE A 65 18.25 18.46 -9.74
CA PHE A 65 17.82 17.55 -10.81
C PHE A 65 17.50 16.13 -10.33
N LEU A 66 17.67 15.82 -9.04
CA LEU A 66 17.46 14.44 -8.56
C LEU A 66 15.98 14.09 -8.54
N VAL A 67 15.58 13.19 -9.43
CA VAL A 67 14.19 12.74 -9.61
C VAL A 67 13.88 11.52 -8.75
N SER A 68 14.86 10.65 -8.49
CA SER A 68 14.66 9.38 -7.79
C SER A 68 15.81 9.11 -6.81
N LEU A 69 15.46 8.88 -5.55
CA LEU A 69 16.39 8.54 -4.47
C LEU A 69 16.01 7.20 -3.85
N HIS A 70 16.87 6.20 -3.99
CA HIS A 70 16.68 4.88 -3.38
C HIS A 70 17.77 4.61 -2.35
N LEU A 71 17.39 4.47 -1.09
CA LEU A 71 18.26 4.19 0.06
C LEU A 71 17.90 2.84 0.70
N ASN A 72 17.52 1.85 -0.10
CA ASN A 72 16.94 0.61 0.41
C ASN A 72 17.99 -0.29 1.07
N TYR A 73 17.56 -1.14 2.00
CA TYR A 73 18.43 -2.10 2.68
C TYR A 73 19.63 -1.43 3.37
N ASN A 74 19.38 -0.32 4.06
CA ASN A 74 20.35 0.32 4.95
C ASN A 74 19.89 0.15 6.42
N ASN A 75 20.53 0.87 7.35
CA ASN A 75 20.24 0.80 8.78
C ASN A 75 19.58 2.07 9.32
N ILE A 76 18.89 2.84 8.47
CA ILE A 76 18.27 4.11 8.89
C ILE A 76 17.19 3.81 9.93
N GLN A 77 17.26 4.45 11.10
CA GLN A 77 16.34 4.23 12.21
C GLN A 77 15.34 5.36 12.40
N VAL A 78 15.75 6.59 12.06
CA VAL A 78 14.94 7.80 12.23
C VAL A 78 15.09 8.63 10.97
N LEU A 79 13.97 9.17 10.48
CA LEU A 79 13.99 10.20 9.45
C LEU A 79 13.82 11.56 10.11
N HIS A 80 14.92 12.31 10.22
CA HIS A 80 14.93 13.62 10.88
C HIS A 80 14.46 14.74 9.94
N TYR A 81 14.00 15.86 10.51
CA TYR A 81 13.82 17.10 9.77
C TYR A 81 15.08 17.45 8.95
N GLY A 82 14.89 17.92 7.73
CA GLY A 82 15.99 18.34 6.85
C GLY A 82 16.70 17.22 6.09
N ALA A 83 16.43 15.93 6.39
CA ALA A 83 17.10 14.79 5.75
C ALA A 83 16.98 14.75 4.22
N PHE A 84 15.99 15.42 3.63
CA PHE A 84 15.78 15.50 2.17
C PHE A 84 15.74 16.94 1.66
N ARG A 85 16.22 17.90 2.45
CA ARG A 85 16.20 19.32 2.10
C ARG A 85 17.02 19.56 0.83
N GLY A 86 16.47 20.37 -0.08
CA GLY A 86 17.12 20.71 -1.35
C GLY A 86 16.77 19.78 -2.53
N LEU A 87 16.14 18.63 -2.27
CA LEU A 87 15.70 17.69 -3.31
C LEU A 87 14.40 18.14 -4.00
N ILE A 88 14.39 19.36 -4.53
CA ILE A 88 13.17 20.04 -5.01
C ILE A 88 12.50 19.34 -6.19
N SER A 89 13.24 18.58 -7.00
CA SER A 89 12.68 17.81 -8.15
C SER A 89 12.38 16.35 -7.82
N LEU A 90 12.48 15.94 -6.55
CA LEU A 90 12.33 14.55 -6.17
C LEU A 90 10.89 14.08 -6.36
N LEU A 91 10.71 13.11 -7.25
CA LEU A 91 9.41 12.50 -7.52
C LEU A 91 9.24 11.17 -6.80
N ARG A 92 10.34 10.47 -6.53
CA ARG A 92 10.35 9.09 -6.02
C ARG A 92 11.37 8.90 -4.91
N LEU A 93 10.88 8.50 -3.74
CA LEU A 93 11.72 8.16 -2.59
C LEU A 93 11.48 6.71 -2.19
N SER A 94 12.55 5.93 -2.09
CA SER A 94 12.53 4.56 -1.62
C SER A 94 13.47 4.40 -0.43
N LEU A 95 12.91 3.95 0.69
CA LEU A 95 13.58 3.65 1.96
C LEU A 95 13.27 2.22 2.41
N TYR A 96 12.95 1.35 1.44
CA TYR A 96 12.50 -0.02 1.70
C TYR A 96 13.58 -0.82 2.44
N GLY A 97 13.19 -1.66 3.40
CA GLY A 97 14.15 -2.57 4.06
C GLY A 97 15.12 -1.86 5.00
N ASN A 98 14.71 -0.77 5.64
CA ASN A 98 15.49 -0.07 6.66
C ASN A 98 15.04 -0.47 8.08
N LYS A 99 15.45 0.28 9.09
CA LYS A 99 15.09 0.07 10.51
C LYS A 99 14.25 1.22 11.05
N ILE A 100 13.52 1.91 10.18
CA ILE A 100 12.84 3.17 10.52
C ILE A 100 11.72 2.88 11.52
N LYS A 101 11.79 3.55 12.68
CA LYS A 101 10.80 3.48 13.75
C LYS A 101 9.99 4.76 13.87
N THR A 102 10.62 5.90 13.59
CA THR A 102 10.03 7.23 13.73
C THR A 102 10.32 8.07 12.49
N ILE A 103 9.33 8.87 12.12
CA ILE A 103 9.38 9.81 11.01
C ILE A 103 9.07 11.18 11.61
N ASP A 104 9.99 12.12 11.44
CA ASP A 104 9.76 13.50 11.86
C ASP A 104 8.58 14.11 11.07
N PRO A 105 7.64 14.80 11.73
CA PRO A 105 6.51 15.47 11.07
C PRO A 105 6.90 16.38 9.89
N ASN A 106 8.10 16.96 9.93
CA ASN A 106 8.56 17.92 8.94
C ASN A 106 9.60 17.32 7.97
N VAL A 107 9.79 15.99 7.95
CA VAL A 107 10.80 15.33 7.10
C VAL A 107 10.66 15.67 5.61
N PHE A 108 9.42 15.83 5.12
CA PHE A 108 9.14 16.13 3.70
C PHE A 108 8.94 17.63 3.43
N HIS A 109 9.23 18.50 4.41
CA HIS A 109 9.15 19.94 4.23
C HIS A 109 10.04 20.39 3.07
N GLY A 110 9.47 21.17 2.15
CA GLY A 110 10.16 21.68 0.96
C GLY A 110 10.23 20.72 -0.24
N ILE A 111 9.84 19.45 -0.10
CA ILE A 111 9.83 18.48 -1.22
C ILE A 111 8.45 17.85 -1.48
N GLY A 112 7.52 17.97 -0.53
CA GLY A 112 6.20 17.35 -0.62
C GLY A 112 5.34 17.78 -1.82
N GLY A 113 5.60 18.96 -2.38
CA GLY A 113 4.90 19.44 -3.57
C GLY A 113 5.18 18.64 -4.84
N ASN A 114 6.30 17.89 -4.91
CA ASN A 114 6.68 17.12 -6.09
C ASN A 114 6.69 15.59 -5.89
N LEU A 115 6.73 15.13 -4.63
CA LEU A 115 6.79 13.71 -4.33
C LEU A 115 5.52 12.98 -4.80
N THR A 116 5.69 12.06 -5.76
CA THR A 116 4.59 11.23 -6.29
C THR A 116 4.58 9.82 -5.70
N ARG A 117 5.72 9.31 -5.24
CA ARG A 117 5.83 7.94 -4.69
C ARG A 117 6.78 7.90 -3.50
N ILE A 118 6.31 7.32 -2.40
CA ILE A 118 7.11 7.03 -1.22
C ILE A 118 6.99 5.54 -0.90
N ASN A 119 8.13 4.87 -0.77
CA ASN A 119 8.20 3.49 -0.31
C ASN A 119 8.94 3.41 1.04
N LEU A 120 8.17 3.10 2.09
CA LEU A 120 8.62 2.87 3.46
C LEU A 120 8.38 1.40 3.87
N GLY A 121 8.21 0.50 2.91
CA GLY A 121 7.98 -0.92 3.20
C GLY A 121 9.17 -1.60 3.88
N ALA A 122 8.93 -2.74 4.54
CA ALA A 122 9.96 -3.49 5.27
C ALA A 122 10.75 -2.61 6.27
N ASN A 123 10.03 -1.89 7.13
CA ASN A 123 10.59 -1.06 8.20
C ASN A 123 10.03 -1.49 9.57
N GLN A 124 10.15 -0.65 10.59
CA GLN A 124 9.74 -0.96 11.97
C GLN A 124 8.70 0.02 12.50
N LEU A 125 7.93 0.67 11.61
CA LEU A 125 6.88 1.61 11.98
C LEU A 125 5.77 0.87 12.73
N THR A 126 5.39 1.37 13.91
CA THR A 126 4.29 0.83 14.72
C THR A 126 2.99 1.62 14.57
N SER A 127 3.08 2.85 14.05
CA SER A 127 1.96 3.75 13.78
C SER A 127 2.29 4.65 12.60
N ILE A 128 1.28 5.32 12.08
CA ILE A 128 1.39 6.35 11.05
C ILE A 128 1.09 7.67 11.75
N ASP A 129 2.05 8.58 11.77
CA ASP A 129 1.81 9.95 12.24
C ASP A 129 1.24 10.77 11.09
N SER A 130 -0.01 11.20 11.22
CA SER A 130 -0.70 11.98 10.20
C SER A 130 0.04 13.27 9.86
N SER A 131 0.72 13.88 10.82
CA SER A 131 1.43 15.15 10.61
C SER A 131 2.59 15.01 9.61
N SER A 132 3.22 13.83 9.53
CA SER A 132 4.31 13.56 8.59
C SER A 132 3.90 13.64 7.12
N PHE A 133 2.61 13.56 6.78
CA PHE A 133 2.13 13.54 5.40
C PHE A 133 1.43 14.84 4.96
N PHE A 134 1.35 15.86 5.83
CA PHE A 134 0.54 17.07 5.62
C PHE A 134 0.86 17.86 4.33
N ASN A 135 2.12 17.86 3.89
CA ASN A 135 2.56 18.66 2.74
C ASN A 135 2.69 17.83 1.43
N LEU A 136 2.20 16.60 1.41
CA LEU A 136 2.40 15.66 0.29
C LEU A 136 1.28 15.75 -0.76
N THR A 137 1.04 16.95 -1.29
CA THR A 137 -0.13 17.25 -2.12
C THR A 137 -0.17 16.51 -3.47
N THR A 138 0.98 16.07 -3.99
CA THR A 138 1.08 15.35 -5.26
C THR A 138 1.31 13.85 -5.11
N LEU A 139 1.30 13.33 -3.88
CA LEU A 139 1.58 11.92 -3.62
C LEU A 139 0.50 11.03 -4.23
N LYS A 140 0.92 10.11 -5.09
CA LYS A 140 0.05 9.11 -5.73
C LYS A 140 0.14 7.76 -5.05
N ARG A 141 1.33 7.37 -4.56
CA ARG A 141 1.54 6.02 -4.01
C ARG A 141 2.31 6.07 -2.70
N LEU A 142 1.71 5.50 -1.67
CA LEU A 142 2.34 5.31 -0.37
C LEU A 142 2.42 3.82 -0.05
N GLN A 143 3.65 3.32 0.10
CA GLN A 143 3.89 1.92 0.44
C GLN A 143 4.40 1.82 1.88
N LEU A 144 3.62 1.16 2.73
CA LEU A 144 3.87 0.93 4.17
C LEU A 144 3.81 -0.56 4.52
N HIS A 145 3.89 -1.44 3.52
CA HIS A 145 3.84 -2.89 3.73
C HIS A 145 5.01 -3.42 4.56
N GLU A 146 4.86 -4.58 5.18
CA GLU A 146 5.93 -5.23 5.97
C GLU A 146 6.46 -4.31 7.09
N ASN A 147 5.57 -3.58 7.74
CA ASN A 147 5.87 -2.81 8.95
C ASN A 147 5.26 -3.51 10.17
N ARG A 148 5.13 -2.79 11.28
CA ARG A 148 4.57 -3.29 12.55
C ARG A 148 3.34 -2.50 12.98
N ILE A 149 2.65 -1.86 12.03
CA ILE A 149 1.50 -1.00 12.30
C ILE A 149 0.38 -1.83 12.93
N THR A 150 -0.09 -1.44 14.12
CA THR A 150 -1.07 -2.23 14.89
C THR A 150 -2.50 -1.73 14.78
N SER A 151 -2.68 -0.46 14.42
CA SER A 151 -3.99 0.20 14.40
C SER A 151 -4.01 1.33 13.39
N ILE A 152 -5.20 1.57 12.86
CA ILE A 152 -5.58 2.74 12.05
C ILE A 152 -6.88 3.30 12.64
N ASP A 153 -7.12 4.58 12.47
CA ASP A 153 -8.29 5.30 12.95
C ASP A 153 -8.64 6.48 12.02
N VAL A 154 -9.68 7.22 12.37
CA VAL A 154 -10.17 8.40 11.63
C VAL A 154 -9.15 9.54 11.51
N ASN A 155 -8.08 9.54 12.32
CA ASN A 155 -7.03 10.56 12.32
C ASN A 155 -5.77 10.13 11.58
N THR A 156 -5.55 8.82 11.41
CA THR A 156 -4.33 8.21 10.87
C THR A 156 -3.90 8.83 9.53
N PHE A 157 -4.86 9.17 8.67
CA PHE A 157 -4.61 9.77 7.36
C PHE A 157 -5.09 11.21 7.22
N LYS A 158 -5.40 11.92 8.33
CA LYS A 158 -5.85 13.33 8.29
C LYS A 158 -4.81 14.32 7.76
N GLY A 159 -3.55 13.90 7.69
CA GLY A 159 -2.52 14.66 6.99
C GLY A 159 -2.82 14.83 5.51
N PHE A 160 -3.56 13.89 4.92
CA PHE A 160 -4.03 14.05 3.56
C PHE A 160 -5.28 14.94 3.53
N SER A 161 -5.25 15.94 2.66
CA SER A 161 -6.40 16.75 2.28
C SER A 161 -7.27 16.00 1.25
N ALA A 162 -8.56 16.35 1.17
CA ALA A 162 -9.45 15.82 0.13
C ALA A 162 -9.01 16.21 -1.30
N SER A 163 -8.15 17.22 -1.45
CA SER A 163 -7.49 17.59 -2.71
C SER A 163 -6.30 16.69 -3.06
N ASP A 164 -5.83 15.90 -2.11
CA ASP A 164 -4.67 15.07 -2.30
C ASP A 164 -5.01 13.87 -3.17
N SER A 165 -4.00 13.45 -3.91
CA SER A 165 -4.22 12.58 -5.05
C SER A 165 -3.68 11.17 -4.84
N LEU A 166 -3.73 10.72 -3.57
CA LEU A 166 -3.27 9.40 -3.18
C LEU A 166 -4.17 8.36 -3.85
N ASP A 167 -3.58 7.67 -4.82
CA ASP A 167 -4.21 6.70 -5.70
C ASP A 167 -4.07 5.28 -5.13
N ALA A 168 -2.91 4.97 -4.55
CA ALA A 168 -2.64 3.65 -4.00
C ALA A 168 -1.99 3.72 -2.60
N LEU A 169 -2.60 3.01 -1.66
CA LEU A 169 -2.11 2.82 -0.29
C LEU A 169 -1.88 1.33 -0.05
N ASN A 170 -0.65 0.98 0.32
CA ASN A 170 -0.32 -0.40 0.66
C ASN A 170 0.06 -0.54 2.14
N LEU A 171 -0.79 -1.21 2.90
CA LEU A 171 -0.65 -1.54 4.33
C LEU A 171 -0.52 -3.07 4.55
N ALA A 172 -0.23 -3.84 3.52
CA ALA A 172 -0.12 -5.28 3.59
C ALA A 172 0.97 -5.75 4.56
N SER A 173 0.85 -6.94 5.13
CA SER A 173 1.87 -7.52 6.02
C SER A 173 2.19 -6.62 7.23
N ASN A 174 1.17 -6.06 7.86
CA ASN A 174 1.25 -5.33 9.14
C ASN A 174 0.55 -6.13 10.25
N ASN A 175 0.27 -5.51 11.40
CA ASN A 175 -0.40 -6.13 12.54
C ASN A 175 -1.77 -5.50 12.84
N ILE A 176 -2.44 -4.95 11.82
CA ILE A 176 -3.74 -4.27 11.98
C ILE A 176 -4.80 -5.31 12.36
N LYS A 177 -5.55 -5.03 13.45
CA LYS A 177 -6.56 -5.95 13.99
C LYS A 177 -7.99 -5.65 13.56
N GLU A 178 -8.27 -4.39 13.28
CA GLU A 178 -9.61 -3.89 12.97
C GLU A 178 -9.51 -2.67 12.06
N ILE A 179 -10.58 -2.42 11.31
CA ILE A 179 -10.75 -1.20 10.52
C ILE A 179 -11.93 -0.40 11.12
N PRO A 180 -11.66 0.65 11.91
CA PRO A 180 -12.68 1.50 12.50
C PRO A 180 -13.46 2.33 11.47
N GLU A 181 -14.52 2.98 11.94
CA GLU A 181 -15.30 3.97 11.18
C GLU A 181 -14.40 5.04 10.54
N LYS A 182 -14.69 5.38 9.27
CA LYS A 182 -14.07 6.51 8.54
C LYS A 182 -12.54 6.48 8.52
N SER A 183 -11.93 5.30 8.62
CA SER A 183 -10.48 5.14 8.69
C SER A 183 -9.75 5.74 7.48
N PHE A 184 -10.42 5.82 6.32
CA PHE A 184 -9.85 6.30 5.07
C PHE A 184 -10.52 7.57 4.52
N GLN A 185 -11.37 8.25 5.29
CA GLN A 185 -12.22 9.35 4.79
C GLN A 185 -11.44 10.51 4.14
N SER A 186 -10.18 10.71 4.54
CA SER A 186 -9.30 11.76 4.02
C SER A 186 -8.68 11.42 2.66
N LEU A 187 -8.83 10.18 2.19
CA LEU A 187 -8.21 9.66 0.98
C LEU A 187 -9.23 9.57 -0.17
N SER A 188 -9.94 10.66 -0.44
CA SER A 188 -11.05 10.72 -1.41
C SER A 188 -10.72 10.16 -2.82
N SER A 189 -9.46 10.27 -3.25
CA SER A 189 -8.97 9.76 -4.54
C SER A 189 -8.47 8.30 -4.51
N LEU A 190 -8.59 7.61 -3.38
CA LEU A 190 -7.99 6.29 -3.19
C LEU A 190 -8.66 5.24 -4.05
N ASN A 191 -7.88 4.67 -4.95
CA ASN A 191 -8.33 3.71 -5.94
C ASN A 191 -7.91 2.27 -5.59
N SER A 192 -6.73 2.11 -4.97
CA SER A 192 -6.20 0.81 -4.57
C SER A 192 -5.80 0.80 -3.10
N LEU A 193 -6.38 -0.14 -2.34
CA LEU A 193 -6.09 -0.35 -0.93
C LEU A 193 -5.67 -1.80 -0.68
N ALA A 194 -4.43 -1.96 -0.23
CA ALA A 194 -3.88 -3.27 0.11
C ALA A 194 -3.77 -3.48 1.62
N LEU A 195 -4.47 -4.49 2.14
CA LEU A 195 -4.57 -4.83 3.57
C LEU A 195 -4.33 -6.33 3.81
N GLU A 196 -3.83 -7.07 2.82
CA GLU A 196 -3.57 -8.50 2.97
C GLU A 196 -2.50 -8.81 4.02
N LYS A 197 -2.53 -10.02 4.59
CA LYS A 197 -1.56 -10.49 5.60
C LYS A 197 -1.52 -9.60 6.85
N ASN A 198 -2.66 -9.09 7.28
CA ASN A 198 -2.82 -8.44 8.57
C ASN A 198 -3.48 -9.41 9.57
N ARG A 199 -4.06 -8.89 10.65
CA ARG A 199 -4.80 -9.68 11.65
C ARG A 199 -6.23 -9.17 11.77
N ILE A 200 -6.81 -8.71 10.66
CA ILE A 200 -8.11 -8.04 10.66
C ILE A 200 -9.20 -9.06 10.96
N SER A 201 -9.87 -8.91 12.10
CA SER A 201 -11.02 -9.73 12.49
C SER A 201 -12.35 -9.02 12.33
N ALA A 202 -12.35 -7.68 12.28
CA ALA A 202 -13.54 -6.86 12.18
C ALA A 202 -13.32 -5.63 11.30
N ILE A 203 -14.34 -5.28 10.52
CA ILE A 203 -14.40 -4.07 9.69
C ILE A 203 -15.71 -3.37 10.02
N HIS A 204 -15.63 -2.11 10.43
CA HIS A 204 -16.80 -1.32 10.77
C HIS A 204 -17.71 -1.10 9.53
N PRO A 205 -19.05 -1.06 9.67
CA PRO A 205 -19.96 -0.79 8.54
C PRO A 205 -19.69 0.52 7.78
N PHE A 206 -19.09 1.50 8.44
CA PHE A 206 -18.71 2.79 7.85
C PHE A 206 -17.19 2.95 7.69
N ALA A 207 -16.44 1.84 7.67
CA ALA A 207 -14.97 1.86 7.57
C ALA A 207 -14.45 2.57 6.32
N PHE A 208 -15.13 2.37 5.19
CA PHE A 208 -14.76 2.92 3.88
C PHE A 208 -15.55 4.20 3.53
N GLN A 209 -16.18 4.84 4.52
CA GLN A 209 -16.86 6.10 4.29
C GLN A 209 -15.85 7.20 3.88
N GLY A 210 -16.17 7.92 2.80
CA GLY A 210 -15.33 8.92 2.12
C GLY A 210 -14.54 8.40 0.91
N ILE A 211 -14.53 7.08 0.65
CA ILE A 211 -13.84 6.47 -0.50
C ILE A 211 -14.74 5.54 -1.34
N GLU A 212 -16.06 5.62 -1.14
CA GLU A 212 -17.08 4.78 -1.77
C GLU A 212 -17.06 4.88 -3.29
N ASP A 213 -16.80 6.08 -3.80
CA ASP A 213 -16.86 6.41 -5.22
C ASP A 213 -15.50 6.36 -5.93
N SER A 214 -14.42 5.98 -5.23
CA SER A 214 -13.07 5.95 -5.79
C SER A 214 -12.41 4.58 -5.75
N LEU A 215 -12.71 3.76 -4.73
CA LEU A 215 -12.04 2.48 -4.51
C LEU A 215 -12.43 1.44 -5.56
N GLU A 216 -11.44 0.97 -6.34
CA GLU A 216 -11.61 -0.06 -7.37
C GLU A 216 -10.97 -1.40 -6.99
N TRP A 217 -9.89 -1.37 -6.20
CA TRP A 217 -9.14 -2.57 -5.79
C TRP A 217 -8.99 -2.64 -4.27
N LEU A 218 -9.55 -3.69 -3.65
CA LEU A 218 -9.42 -3.97 -2.23
C LEU A 218 -8.89 -5.38 -1.99
N THR A 219 -7.75 -5.50 -1.30
CA THR A 219 -7.20 -6.79 -0.90
C THR A 219 -7.23 -6.95 0.62
N LEU A 220 -7.97 -7.95 1.08
CA LEU A 220 -8.16 -8.33 2.48
C LEU A 220 -7.71 -9.79 2.71
N GLY A 221 -6.94 -10.36 1.78
CA GLY A 221 -6.47 -11.73 1.85
C GLY A 221 -5.60 -12.02 3.07
N ASP A 222 -5.52 -13.27 3.49
CA ASP A 222 -4.69 -13.74 4.61
C ASP A 222 -4.91 -12.92 5.91
N ASN A 223 -6.18 -12.62 6.21
CA ASN A 223 -6.62 -12.02 7.47
C ASN A 223 -7.41 -13.06 8.29
N ILE A 224 -8.13 -12.63 9.34
CA ILE A 224 -8.89 -13.52 10.23
C ILE A 224 -10.38 -13.16 10.27
N LEU A 225 -10.93 -12.69 9.14
CA LEU A 225 -12.36 -12.41 9.00
C LEU A 225 -13.16 -13.71 9.07
N ASN A 226 -14.23 -13.73 9.89
CA ASN A 226 -15.12 -14.89 10.05
C ASN A 226 -16.35 -14.83 9.13
N SER A 227 -16.64 -13.66 8.57
CA SER A 227 -17.74 -13.39 7.66
C SER A 227 -17.31 -12.37 6.60
N ILE A 228 -18.11 -12.26 5.53
CA ILE A 228 -17.94 -11.20 4.55
C ILE A 228 -18.44 -9.89 5.18
N PRO A 229 -17.68 -8.79 5.14
CA PRO A 229 -18.04 -7.51 5.76
C PRO A 229 -19.02 -6.71 4.89
N SER A 230 -20.18 -7.29 4.61
CA SER A 230 -21.09 -6.85 3.55
C SER A 230 -21.62 -5.43 3.75
N TYR A 231 -21.95 -5.04 4.98
CA TYR A 231 -22.36 -3.67 5.29
C TYR A 231 -21.27 -2.63 4.99
N ALA A 232 -19.99 -2.96 5.21
CA ALA A 232 -18.89 -2.06 4.90
C ALA A 232 -18.67 -1.91 3.40
N LEU A 233 -18.93 -2.98 2.65
CA LEU A 233 -18.63 -3.04 1.22
C LEU A 233 -19.82 -2.63 0.33
N GLN A 234 -21.05 -2.58 0.85
CA GLN A 234 -22.28 -2.39 0.06
C GLN A 234 -22.29 -1.08 -0.76
N ASN A 235 -21.61 -0.03 -0.27
CA ASN A 235 -21.58 1.28 -0.90
C ASN A 235 -20.37 1.47 -1.83
N LEU A 236 -19.47 0.49 -1.98
CA LEU A 236 -18.29 0.64 -2.84
C LEU A 236 -18.66 0.50 -4.32
N THR A 237 -19.26 1.55 -4.88
CA THR A 237 -19.91 1.54 -6.21
C THR A 237 -18.94 1.36 -7.38
N ARG A 238 -17.64 1.55 -7.15
CA ARG A 238 -16.57 1.37 -8.15
C ARG A 238 -15.74 0.10 -7.97
N LEU A 239 -15.99 -0.71 -6.95
CA LEU A 239 -15.12 -1.84 -6.61
C LEU A 239 -15.12 -2.93 -7.70
N ARG A 240 -13.98 -3.06 -8.40
CA ARG A 240 -13.80 -4.05 -9.46
C ARG A 240 -13.19 -5.35 -8.93
N GLN A 241 -12.36 -5.27 -7.91
CA GLN A 241 -11.63 -6.43 -7.41
C GLN A 241 -11.63 -6.45 -5.88
N LEU A 242 -12.03 -7.62 -5.34
CA LEU A 242 -12.03 -7.91 -3.93
C LEU A 242 -11.32 -9.25 -3.68
N ASP A 243 -10.21 -9.20 -2.94
CA ASP A 243 -9.53 -10.42 -2.49
C ASP A 243 -9.85 -10.70 -1.01
N LEU A 244 -10.51 -11.82 -0.73
CA LEU A 244 -10.81 -12.32 0.61
C LEU A 244 -10.16 -13.69 0.90
N ARG A 245 -9.21 -14.14 0.08
CA ARG A 245 -8.58 -15.47 0.24
C ARG A 245 -7.90 -15.61 1.61
N GLY A 246 -7.73 -16.83 2.11
CA GLY A 246 -6.96 -17.05 3.34
C GLY A 246 -7.60 -16.50 4.64
N ASN A 247 -8.86 -16.04 4.60
CA ASN A 247 -9.65 -15.71 5.79
C ASN A 247 -10.34 -16.96 6.38
N ASN A 248 -11.02 -16.78 7.52
CA ASN A 248 -11.79 -17.81 8.21
C ASN A 248 -13.31 -17.70 7.95
N ILE A 249 -13.69 -17.31 6.73
CA ILE A 249 -15.07 -17.04 6.38
C ILE A 249 -15.88 -18.34 6.41
N THR A 250 -16.80 -18.42 7.37
CA THR A 250 -17.74 -19.55 7.54
C THR A 250 -19.19 -19.15 7.30
N ILE A 251 -19.48 -17.84 7.33
CA ILE A 251 -20.82 -17.29 7.16
C ILE A 251 -20.87 -16.44 5.89
N VAL A 252 -21.80 -16.77 5.00
CA VAL A 252 -22.16 -16.00 3.81
C VAL A 252 -23.67 -15.75 3.88
N GLU A 253 -24.06 -14.50 4.09
CA GLU A 253 -25.47 -14.10 4.18
C GLU A 253 -26.05 -13.88 2.77
N GLU A 254 -27.38 -13.92 2.63
CA GLU A 254 -28.08 -13.68 1.36
C GLU A 254 -27.69 -12.32 0.74
N ASN A 255 -27.56 -11.31 1.59
CA ASN A 255 -27.19 -9.96 1.16
C ASN A 255 -25.67 -9.77 1.08
N SER A 256 -24.86 -10.82 1.29
CA SER A 256 -23.42 -10.63 1.40
C SER A 256 -22.77 -10.07 0.15
N PHE A 257 -23.44 -10.28 -0.99
CA PHE A 257 -23.09 -9.74 -2.29
C PHE A 257 -24.24 -8.97 -2.94
N LYS A 258 -25.24 -8.55 -2.16
CA LYS A 258 -26.29 -7.66 -2.68
C LYS A 258 -25.61 -6.34 -3.04
N ASP A 259 -25.91 -5.84 -4.22
CA ASP A 259 -25.27 -4.67 -4.86
C ASP A 259 -23.81 -4.87 -5.32
N PHE A 260 -23.13 -5.92 -4.85
CA PHE A 260 -21.98 -6.53 -5.54
C PHE A 260 -22.45 -7.19 -6.84
N GLY A 261 -22.62 -6.41 -7.92
CA GLY A 261 -23.15 -7.00 -9.14
C GLY A 261 -23.40 -6.10 -10.34
N LEU A 262 -23.20 -4.78 -10.24
CA LEU A 262 -23.23 -3.92 -11.43
C LEU A 262 -21.86 -3.86 -12.17
N LEU A 263 -20.83 -4.56 -11.66
CA LEU A 263 -19.44 -4.42 -12.13
C LEU A 263 -18.92 -5.70 -12.81
N LYS A 264 -18.40 -5.52 -14.03
CA LYS A 264 -18.06 -6.53 -15.05
C LYS A 264 -16.84 -7.43 -14.77
N SER A 265 -16.36 -7.61 -13.53
CA SER A 265 -15.09 -8.32 -13.30
C SER A 265 -14.94 -8.94 -11.91
N PHE A 266 -15.82 -9.86 -11.52
CA PHE A 266 -15.61 -10.60 -10.26
C PHE A 266 -14.46 -11.61 -10.41
N LEU A 267 -13.31 -11.33 -9.78
CA LEU A 267 -12.21 -12.30 -9.70
C LEU A 267 -11.76 -12.54 -8.25
N PHE A 268 -11.67 -13.83 -7.91
CA PHE A 268 -11.21 -14.47 -6.67
C PHE A 268 -12.16 -14.60 -5.46
N ILE A 269 -13.22 -15.40 -5.65
CA ILE A 269 -13.87 -16.18 -4.57
C ILE A 269 -13.52 -17.68 -4.74
N LEU A 270 -12.28 -18.03 -5.06
CA LEU A 270 -11.95 -19.45 -5.26
C LEU A 270 -11.70 -20.17 -3.92
N HIS A 271 -11.00 -19.54 -2.97
CA HIS A 271 -10.60 -20.18 -1.72
C HIS A 271 -11.71 -20.28 -0.66
N ILE A 272 -12.63 -19.31 -0.60
CA ILE A 272 -13.80 -19.38 0.30
C ILE A 272 -14.67 -20.58 -0.06
N LEU A 273 -14.87 -20.84 -1.36
CA LEU A 273 -15.66 -21.97 -1.85
C LEU A 273 -15.01 -23.35 -1.62
N PHE A 274 -13.68 -23.42 -1.43
CA PHE A 274 -13.00 -24.66 -1.07
C PHE A 274 -13.05 -24.97 0.44
N ARG A 275 -13.21 -23.95 1.30
CA ARG A 275 -13.23 -24.09 2.77
C ARG A 275 -14.63 -24.19 3.36
N LEU A 276 -15.61 -23.53 2.75
CA LEU A 276 -17.01 -23.79 3.05
C LEU A 276 -17.33 -25.19 2.52
N ASP A 277 -17.67 -26.13 3.41
CA ASP A 277 -18.26 -27.39 2.95
C ASP A 277 -19.51 -27.02 2.16
N LEU A 278 -19.44 -27.18 0.83
CA LEU A 278 -20.55 -26.86 -0.06
C LEU A 278 -21.82 -27.62 0.34
N ARG A 279 -21.67 -28.72 1.10
CA ARG A 279 -22.78 -29.44 1.73
C ARG A 279 -23.47 -28.65 2.83
N GLN A 280 -22.81 -27.75 3.57
CA GLN A 280 -23.47 -26.89 4.58
C GLN A 280 -24.26 -25.74 3.95
N LEU A 281 -23.80 -25.20 2.82
CA LEU A 281 -24.58 -24.26 1.99
C LEU A 281 -25.76 -24.94 1.28
N MET A 282 -25.64 -26.24 0.99
CA MET A 282 -26.71 -27.07 0.42
C MET A 282 -27.54 -27.85 1.46
N ASN A 283 -27.19 -27.80 2.75
CA ASN A 283 -27.93 -28.45 3.85
C ASN A 283 -29.10 -27.61 4.35
N VAL A 284 -29.57 -26.66 3.54
CA VAL A 284 -30.99 -26.36 3.55
C VAL A 284 -31.68 -27.54 2.87
N ASP A 285 -31.89 -28.60 3.66
CA ASP A 285 -32.59 -29.85 3.35
C ASP A 285 -33.08 -29.97 1.90
N SER A 286 -32.31 -30.67 1.06
CA SER A 286 -32.80 -31.12 -0.25
C SER A 286 -34.04 -32.03 -0.15
N GLU A 287 -34.37 -32.52 1.05
CA GLU A 287 -35.56 -33.31 1.34
C GLU A 287 -36.73 -32.49 1.93
N ARG A 288 -36.51 -31.20 2.24
CA ARG A 288 -37.54 -30.20 2.54
C ARG A 288 -37.47 -29.01 1.57
N LEU A 289 -37.21 -29.31 0.30
CA LEU A 289 -37.66 -28.45 -0.79
C LEU A 289 -39.20 -28.45 -0.78
N ASP A 290 -39.79 -27.72 0.17
CA ASP A 290 -41.14 -27.21 0.01
C ASP A 290 -41.21 -26.54 -1.36
N LYS A 291 -42.38 -26.66 -1.99
CA LYS A 291 -42.68 -26.35 -3.40
C LYS A 291 -42.46 -24.89 -3.83
N ASN A 292 -41.70 -24.10 -3.07
CA ASN A 292 -41.27 -22.73 -3.36
C ASN A 292 -39.88 -22.47 -2.73
N PRO A 293 -38.77 -22.68 -3.46
CA PRO A 293 -37.46 -22.23 -2.99
C PRO A 293 -37.47 -20.71 -2.84
N SER A 294 -36.88 -20.19 -1.76
CA SER A 294 -36.77 -18.74 -1.58
C SER A 294 -35.91 -18.11 -2.70
N HIS A 295 -36.17 -16.84 -3.01
CA HIS A 295 -35.47 -16.10 -4.07
C HIS A 295 -33.93 -16.14 -3.87
N SER A 296 -33.50 -16.19 -2.61
CA SER A 296 -32.14 -16.37 -2.11
C SER A 296 -31.46 -17.66 -2.62
N GLN A 297 -32.18 -18.77 -2.57
CA GLN A 297 -31.67 -20.10 -2.95
C GLN A 297 -31.53 -20.23 -4.47
N LEU A 298 -32.49 -19.66 -5.22
CA LEU A 298 -32.42 -19.56 -6.67
C LEU A 298 -31.28 -18.63 -7.11
N PHE A 299 -31.06 -17.53 -6.40
CA PHE A 299 -29.97 -16.58 -6.65
C PHE A 299 -28.59 -17.20 -6.42
N LEU A 300 -28.38 -17.87 -5.30
CA LEU A 300 -27.12 -18.60 -5.02
C LEU A 300 -26.87 -19.69 -6.06
N LYS A 301 -27.92 -20.39 -6.51
CA LYS A 301 -27.82 -21.43 -7.54
C LYS A 301 -27.52 -20.88 -8.94
N SER A 302 -28.09 -19.73 -9.33
CA SER A 302 -27.79 -19.09 -10.62
C SER A 302 -26.36 -18.54 -10.64
N ARG A 303 -25.93 -17.87 -9.56
CA ARG A 303 -24.55 -17.39 -9.40
C ARG A 303 -23.56 -18.55 -9.33
N PHE A 304 -23.94 -19.70 -8.77
CA PHE A 304 -23.10 -20.91 -8.77
C PHE A 304 -22.79 -21.43 -10.19
N ILE A 305 -23.76 -21.36 -11.11
CA ILE A 305 -23.55 -21.73 -12.51
C ILE A 305 -22.59 -20.75 -13.19
N GLU A 306 -22.76 -19.45 -12.95
CA GLU A 306 -21.83 -18.41 -13.41
C GLU A 306 -20.42 -18.62 -12.84
N PHE A 307 -20.29 -18.94 -11.55
CA PHE A 307 -19.03 -19.25 -10.89
C PHE A 307 -18.33 -20.48 -11.47
N ARG A 308 -19.08 -21.55 -11.82
CA ARG A 308 -18.51 -22.72 -12.52
C ARG A 308 -17.98 -22.37 -13.91
N HIS A 309 -18.72 -21.56 -14.67
CA HIS A 309 -18.30 -21.12 -15.99
C HIS A 309 -17.03 -20.27 -15.92
N MET A 310 -16.99 -19.30 -15.00
CA MET A 310 -15.83 -18.45 -14.77
C MET A 310 -14.60 -19.23 -14.30
N LYS A 311 -14.77 -20.25 -13.43
CA LYS A 311 -13.69 -21.15 -13.03
C LYS A 311 -13.04 -21.82 -14.23
N THR A 312 -13.86 -22.32 -15.16
CA THR A 312 -13.40 -23.01 -16.37
C THR A 312 -12.61 -22.08 -17.30
N GLU A 313 -13.00 -20.80 -17.40
CA GLU A 313 -12.24 -19.81 -18.17
C GLU A 313 -10.94 -19.39 -17.48
N THR A 314 -10.96 -19.24 -16.16
CA THR A 314 -9.77 -18.85 -15.38
C THR A 314 -8.71 -19.96 -15.38
N GLU A 315 -9.13 -21.23 -15.32
CA GLU A 315 -8.24 -22.39 -15.44
C GLU A 315 -7.59 -22.46 -16.83
N LYS A 316 -8.35 -22.17 -17.90
CA LYS A 316 -7.81 -22.09 -19.27
C LYS A 316 -6.75 -20.99 -19.44
N LEU A 317 -6.94 -19.84 -18.77
CA LEU A 317 -6.01 -18.71 -18.79
C LEU A 317 -4.72 -18.96 -17.98
N MET A 318 -4.73 -19.91 -17.05
CA MET A 318 -3.58 -20.24 -16.20
C MET A 318 -2.72 -21.39 -16.76
N THR A 319 -3.25 -22.14 -17.74
CA THR A 319 -2.57 -23.32 -18.34
C THR A 319 -2.10 -23.11 -19.78
N GLY A 320 -2.15 -21.89 -20.31
CA GLY A 320 -1.64 -21.50 -21.64
C GLY A 320 -0.63 -20.37 -21.55
#